data_AF-Q8TP90-F1
#
_entry.id   AF-Q8TP90-F1
#
_cell.length_a   1.000
_cell.length_b   1.000
_cell.length_c   1.000
_cell.angle_alpha   90.00
_cell.angle_beta   90.00
_cell.angle_gamma   90.00
#
_symmetry.space_group_name_H-M   'P 1'
#
loop_
_entity.id
_entity.type
_entity.pdbx_description
1 polymer ?
#
loop_
_entity_poly.entity_id
_entity_poly.type
_entity_poly.pdbx_seq_one_letter_code
_entity_poly.pdbx_strand_id
1 'polypeptide(L)'
;MRDIGINGIKLPTEDCNDPECPFHGKLSVRGQILKGIVISDKMTKNIVMKRYREKWSYKYQRKQRVSSKIHAYSPPCMEAKIGDIITIAECRPLNKGSSFVVIENKSNINFVDNLLNVDDKWREELYVKDLKEMISLIQKEIKSLPSKSSELPIRLDQLANCQRNLYFISGDIKQLEDSVDNFSKSVSLTPINSSDKLIRLISLGKTQSFLYKTTNDVSSLDSAINAYGEAIETYNVLSTITNNYLPYFLTASKNLADLLIFEYEKNKNASDLKRAVYYYNEFLNSAPTGTSNTPIVLKRLSSAMKYYYTLNQDIDYLEKEINYIQKAVNITNSSSANLPGLLIDLGDSLNEYYECGKSKIPFDKLEKILIESRNSYMKAKGLISDDSINLLKIFNNIGNVSRELYIHTNEISYLKEAIDFWRKSIKSEDLNKQNYSSNNILRLNNLAVGLIDLYEVESDPKYLDESQKIWNRLKRELWTRKNYKS
;
A
#
# COMPACT_ATOMS: atom_id res chain seq x y z
N MET A 1 -2.94 -12.36 -10.36
CA MET A 1 -1.66 -11.77 -10.80
C MET A 1 -0.54 -12.80 -10.63
N ARG A 2 0.35 -12.96 -11.61
CA ARG A 2 1.50 -13.86 -11.55
C ARG A 2 2.64 -13.23 -10.76
N ASP A 3 3.30 -14.04 -9.94
CA ASP A 3 4.63 -13.70 -9.42
C ASP A 3 5.65 -13.88 -10.56
N ILE A 4 6.45 -12.84 -10.79
CA ILE A 4 7.49 -12.82 -11.83
C ILE A 4 8.86 -13.28 -11.30
N GLY A 5 8.96 -13.64 -10.01
CA GLY A 5 10.16 -14.16 -9.39
C GLY A 5 11.22 -13.11 -9.07
N ILE A 6 10.83 -11.83 -9.00
CA ILE A 6 11.74 -10.72 -8.67
C ILE A 6 11.32 -10.10 -7.33
N ASN A 7 12.17 -10.27 -6.33
CA ASN A 7 11.95 -9.74 -4.99
C ASN A 7 12.07 -8.21 -4.96
N GLY A 8 11.22 -7.57 -4.15
CA GLY A 8 11.29 -6.13 -3.88
C GLY A 8 10.68 -5.21 -4.94
N ILE A 9 10.04 -5.76 -5.97
CA ILE A 9 9.28 -4.98 -6.95
C ILE A 9 7.85 -4.77 -6.45
N LYS A 10 7.39 -3.52 -6.48
CA LYS A 10 5.97 -3.21 -6.21
C LYS A 10 5.13 -3.67 -7.41
N LEU A 11 4.16 -4.53 -7.13
CA LEU A 11 3.22 -5.05 -8.13
C LEU A 11 2.42 -3.90 -8.76
N PRO A 12 2.00 -4.03 -10.04
CA PRO A 12 1.11 -3.06 -10.66
C PRO A 12 -0.16 -2.87 -9.83
N THR A 13 -0.61 -1.64 -9.70
CA THR A 13 -1.89 -1.34 -9.03
C THR A 13 -3.09 -1.61 -9.93
N GLU A 14 -2.88 -1.65 -11.24
CA GLU A 14 -3.95 -1.85 -12.21
C GLU A 14 -3.82 -3.20 -12.89
N ASP A 15 -4.95 -3.73 -13.34
CA ASP A 15 -4.99 -4.95 -14.12
C ASP A 15 -5.03 -4.65 -15.62
N CYS A 16 -4.43 -5.53 -16.42
CA CYS A 16 -4.54 -5.46 -17.88
C CYS A 16 -4.76 -6.86 -18.47
N ASN A 17 -5.38 -6.91 -19.64
CA ASN A 17 -5.58 -8.15 -20.40
C ASN A 17 -4.49 -8.39 -21.44
N ASP A 18 -3.30 -7.81 -21.23
CA ASP A 18 -2.21 -7.86 -22.20
C ASP A 18 -1.42 -9.18 -22.11
N PRO A 19 -1.38 -10.01 -23.17
CA PRO A 19 -0.63 -11.26 -23.17
C PRO A 19 0.87 -11.07 -22.97
N GLU A 20 1.40 -9.89 -23.32
CA GLU A 20 2.81 -9.53 -23.15
C GLU A 20 3.10 -8.85 -21.80
N CYS A 21 2.10 -8.69 -20.94
CA CYS A 21 2.33 -8.26 -19.56
C CYS A 21 3.01 -9.39 -18.75
N PRO A 22 4.09 -9.11 -18.01
CA PRO A 22 4.71 -10.10 -17.11
C PRO A 22 3.78 -10.60 -16.01
N PHE A 23 2.87 -9.73 -15.53
CA PHE A 23 2.02 -9.99 -14.37
C PHE A 23 0.68 -10.62 -14.73
N HIS A 24 0.06 -10.20 -15.84
CA HIS A 24 -1.26 -10.67 -16.27
C HIS A 24 -1.20 -11.59 -17.49
N GLY A 25 -0.11 -11.52 -18.25
CA GLY A 25 0.10 -12.28 -19.47
C GLY A 25 0.98 -13.52 -19.26
N LYS A 26 1.57 -13.99 -20.37
CA LYS A 26 2.44 -15.18 -20.40
C LYS A 26 3.93 -14.85 -20.43
N LEU A 27 4.29 -13.57 -20.53
CA LEU A 27 5.69 -13.15 -20.68
C LEU A 27 6.52 -13.47 -19.43
N SER A 28 7.58 -14.24 -19.59
CA SER A 28 8.58 -14.46 -18.54
C SER A 28 9.69 -13.43 -18.63
N VAL A 29 10.09 -12.90 -17.48
CA VAL A 29 11.26 -12.01 -17.32
C VAL A 29 12.49 -12.81 -16.93
N ARG A 30 13.68 -12.29 -17.25
CA ARG A 30 14.98 -12.92 -16.99
C ARG A 30 16.08 -11.87 -16.94
N GLY A 31 17.31 -12.31 -16.69
CA GLY A 31 18.51 -11.52 -16.97
C GLY A 31 18.59 -10.23 -16.15
N GLN A 32 18.90 -9.12 -16.82
CA GLN A 32 19.19 -7.84 -16.16
C GLN A 32 17.93 -7.08 -15.75
N ILE A 33 17.98 -6.50 -14.55
CA ILE A 33 17.00 -5.52 -14.06
C ILE A 33 17.65 -4.14 -14.07
N LEU A 34 17.07 -3.21 -14.82
CA LEU A 34 17.64 -1.89 -15.06
C LEU A 34 16.66 -0.81 -14.63
N LYS A 35 17.18 0.30 -14.10
CA LYS A 35 16.40 1.48 -13.70
C LYS A 35 16.77 2.68 -14.58
N GLY A 36 15.81 3.53 -14.87
CA GLY A 36 16.04 4.73 -15.68
C GLY A 36 14.81 5.63 -15.81
N ILE A 37 14.98 6.70 -16.56
CA ILE A 37 13.94 7.70 -16.84
C ILE A 37 13.39 7.51 -18.25
N VAL A 38 12.07 7.61 -18.42
CA VAL A 38 11.42 7.60 -19.73
C VAL A 38 11.67 8.94 -20.43
N ILE A 39 12.30 8.89 -21.61
CA ILE A 39 12.58 10.08 -22.43
C ILE A 39 11.67 10.19 -23.65
N SER A 40 10.93 9.14 -23.99
CA SER A 40 9.96 9.13 -25.07
C SER A 40 8.96 7.99 -24.89
N ASP A 41 7.68 8.31 -25.03
CA ASP A 41 6.54 7.40 -25.01
C ASP A 41 5.73 7.45 -26.33
N LYS A 42 6.36 7.96 -27.41
CA LYS A 42 5.71 8.16 -28.71
C LYS A 42 5.39 6.86 -29.47
N MET A 43 6.04 5.75 -29.11
CA MET A 43 5.86 4.48 -29.81
C MET A 43 4.72 3.69 -29.16
N THR A 44 3.80 3.15 -29.96
CA THR A 44 2.70 2.34 -29.44
C THR A 44 3.23 1.16 -28.62
N LYS A 45 2.78 1.06 -27.36
CA LYS A 45 3.17 0.03 -26.38
C LYS A 45 4.68 -0.05 -26.10
N ASN A 46 5.48 0.93 -26.52
CA ASN A 46 6.92 0.91 -26.31
C ASN A 46 7.40 2.29 -25.87
N ILE A 47 8.39 2.28 -25.01
CA ILE A 47 9.00 3.48 -24.48
C ILE A 47 10.51 3.45 -24.69
N VAL A 48 11.12 4.62 -24.66
CA VAL A 48 12.57 4.77 -24.65
C VAL A 48 12.99 5.23 -23.27
N MET A 49 13.74 4.39 -22.57
CA MET A 49 14.31 4.70 -21.27
C MET A 49 15.77 5.13 -21.43
N LYS A 50 16.17 6.22 -20.76
CA LYS A 50 17.57 6.60 -20.58
C LYS A 50 18.03 6.13 -19.20
N ARG A 51 19.17 5.43 -19.17
CA ARG A 51 19.85 5.05 -17.91
C ARG A 51 21.27 5.60 -17.87
N TYR A 52 21.75 5.79 -16.65
CA TYR A 52 23.14 6.13 -16.38
C TYR A 52 23.89 4.96 -15.75
N ARG A 53 25.14 4.77 -16.17
CA ARG A 53 26.05 3.79 -15.58
C ARG A 53 27.49 4.30 -15.64
N GLU A 54 28.34 3.72 -14.80
CA GLU A 54 29.78 3.93 -14.93
C GLU A 54 30.32 2.94 -15.96
N LYS A 55 31.24 3.40 -16.81
CA LYS A 55 32.03 2.57 -17.72
C LYS A 55 33.50 2.93 -17.53
N TRP A 56 34.38 1.95 -17.50
CA TRP A 56 35.81 2.23 -17.52
C TRP A 56 36.23 2.83 -18.86
N SER A 57 36.97 3.93 -18.82
CA SER A 57 37.65 4.49 -19.99
C SER A 57 39.09 4.01 -19.99
N TYR A 58 39.45 3.12 -20.92
CA TYR A 58 40.82 2.61 -21.04
C TYR A 58 41.83 3.71 -21.40
N LYS A 59 41.50 4.59 -22.35
CA LYS A 59 42.37 5.70 -22.79
C LYS A 59 42.72 6.67 -21.65
N TYR A 60 41.77 6.91 -20.74
CA TYR A 60 41.93 7.89 -19.65
C TYR A 60 42.09 7.23 -18.27
N GLN A 61 42.16 5.89 -18.23
CA GLN A 61 42.25 5.06 -17.02
C GLN A 61 41.36 5.52 -15.86
N ARG A 62 40.11 5.91 -16.15
CA ARG A 62 39.14 6.38 -15.15
C ARG A 62 37.75 5.87 -15.42
N LYS A 63 36.92 5.77 -14.39
CA LYS A 63 35.48 5.57 -14.55
C LYS A 63 34.87 6.84 -15.15
N GLN A 64 34.11 6.67 -16.22
CA GLN A 64 33.30 7.72 -16.82
C GLN A 64 31.82 7.40 -16.66
N ARG A 65 31.03 8.41 -16.34
CA ARG A 65 29.57 8.32 -16.32
C ARG A 65 29.08 8.40 -17.76
N VAL A 66 28.40 7.36 -18.21
CA VAL A 66 27.85 7.26 -19.57
C VAL A 66 26.35 7.06 -19.50
N SER A 67 25.64 7.50 -20.53
CA SER A 67 24.22 7.21 -20.70
C SER A 67 24.00 6.23 -21.85
N SER A 68 22.93 5.45 -21.76
CA SER A 68 22.45 4.59 -22.84
C SER A 68 20.94 4.68 -22.93
N LYS A 69 20.41 4.68 -24.16
CA LYS A 69 18.98 4.57 -24.45
C LYS A 69 18.62 3.09 -24.64
N ILE A 70 17.51 2.65 -24.07
CA ILE A 70 17.01 1.27 -24.16
C ILE A 70 15.52 1.34 -24.50
N HIS A 71 15.11 0.54 -25.49
CA HIS A 71 13.70 0.34 -25.79
C HIS A 71 13.12 -0.72 -24.88
N ALA A 72 11.95 -0.43 -24.31
CA ALA A 72 11.22 -1.38 -23.48
C ALA A 72 9.74 -1.38 -23.85
N TYR A 73 9.13 -2.56 -23.81
CA TYR A 73 7.69 -2.71 -23.92
C TYR A 73 7.02 -2.19 -22.64
N SER A 74 5.99 -1.36 -22.79
CA SER A 74 5.21 -0.84 -21.67
C SER A 74 3.81 -1.47 -21.71
N PRO A 75 3.53 -2.44 -20.81
CA PRO A 75 2.19 -2.98 -20.69
C PRO A 75 1.22 -1.91 -20.18
N PRO A 76 -0.06 -1.94 -20.57
CA PRO A 76 -1.05 -0.92 -20.19
C PRO A 76 -1.15 -0.68 -18.68
N CYS A 77 -1.04 -1.72 -17.85
CA CYS A 77 -1.12 -1.61 -16.38
C CYS A 77 0.03 -0.82 -15.73
N MET A 78 1.11 -0.52 -16.46
CA MET A 78 2.26 0.21 -15.93
C MET A 78 2.15 1.71 -16.15
N GLU A 79 1.34 2.12 -17.13
CA GLU A 79 1.09 3.50 -17.53
C GLU A 79 2.36 4.37 -17.60
N ALA A 80 3.45 3.84 -18.15
CA ALA A 80 4.72 4.58 -18.19
C ALA A 80 4.63 5.74 -19.20
N LYS A 81 4.80 6.97 -18.71
CA LYS A 81 4.80 8.21 -19.50
C LYS A 81 6.16 8.90 -19.48
N ILE A 82 6.35 9.86 -20.38
CA ILE A 82 7.58 10.67 -20.39
C ILE A 82 7.84 11.31 -19.03
N GLY A 83 9.11 11.29 -18.61
CA GLY A 83 9.55 11.75 -17.30
C GLY A 83 9.43 10.71 -16.19
N ASP A 84 8.75 9.58 -16.39
CA ASP A 84 8.61 8.58 -15.33
C ASP A 84 9.93 7.87 -15.01
N ILE A 85 10.15 7.59 -13.73
CA ILE A 85 11.23 6.71 -13.29
C ILE A 85 10.68 5.30 -13.21
N ILE A 86 11.31 4.41 -13.97
CA ILE A 86 10.83 3.05 -14.15
C ILE A 86 11.94 2.03 -13.90
N THR A 87 11.52 0.81 -13.57
CA THR A 87 12.37 -0.37 -13.60
C THR A 87 11.93 -1.25 -14.77
N ILE A 88 12.89 -1.72 -15.57
CA ILE A 88 12.69 -2.65 -16.68
C ILE A 88 13.43 -3.97 -16.41
N ALA A 89 12.85 -5.10 -16.82
CA ALA A 89 13.51 -6.39 -16.83
C ALA A 89 13.76 -6.85 -18.26
N GLU A 90 14.85 -7.57 -18.47
CA GLU A 90 15.11 -8.27 -19.71
C GLU A 90 14.11 -9.43 -19.91
N CYS A 91 13.75 -9.72 -21.15
CA CYS A 91 12.82 -10.79 -21.51
C CYS A 91 13.22 -11.44 -22.83
N ARG A 92 12.37 -12.32 -23.39
CA ARG A 92 12.54 -12.72 -24.79
C ARG A 92 12.36 -11.48 -25.69
N PRO A 93 13.01 -11.39 -26.87
CA PRO A 93 12.68 -10.35 -27.83
C PRO A 93 11.16 -10.34 -28.13
N LEU A 94 10.52 -9.19 -27.93
CA LEU A 94 9.11 -8.95 -28.25
C LEU A 94 8.96 -8.36 -29.66
N ASN A 95 9.93 -7.53 -30.04
CA ASN A 95 10.06 -6.97 -31.38
C ASN A 95 11.54 -6.72 -31.69
N LYS A 96 11.84 -6.18 -32.89
CA LYS A 96 13.22 -5.92 -33.34
C LYS A 96 14.05 -5.05 -32.39
N GLY A 97 13.41 -4.14 -31.64
CA GLY A 97 14.11 -3.20 -30.76
C GLY A 97 13.96 -3.49 -29.26
N SER A 98 12.94 -4.25 -28.87
CA SER A 98 12.52 -4.36 -27.47
C SER A 98 12.72 -5.78 -26.97
N SER A 99 13.80 -5.94 -26.19
CA SER A 99 14.11 -7.14 -25.40
C SER A 99 13.93 -6.90 -23.90
N PHE A 100 13.28 -5.79 -23.53
CA PHE A 100 13.00 -5.38 -22.18
C PHE A 100 11.52 -5.05 -22.02
N VAL A 101 11.01 -5.21 -20.80
CA VAL A 101 9.63 -4.88 -20.43
C VAL A 101 9.61 -4.09 -19.13
N VAL A 102 8.71 -3.11 -19.02
CA VAL A 102 8.49 -2.35 -17.79
C VAL A 102 7.87 -3.25 -16.73
N ILE A 103 8.52 -3.33 -15.58
CA ILE A 103 8.11 -4.16 -14.44
C ILE A 103 7.73 -3.32 -13.22
N GLU A 104 8.15 -2.06 -13.16
CA GLU A 104 7.77 -1.13 -12.10
C GLU A 104 7.72 0.30 -12.64
N ASN A 105 6.68 1.05 -12.31
CA ASN A 105 6.64 2.51 -12.49
C ASN A 105 6.69 3.18 -11.12
N LYS A 106 7.84 3.75 -10.76
CA LYS A 106 8.08 4.32 -9.44
C LYS A 106 7.37 5.65 -9.22
N SER A 107 7.15 6.41 -10.29
CA SER A 107 6.39 7.66 -10.27
C SER A 107 4.94 7.46 -9.84
N ASN A 108 4.41 6.25 -10.03
CA ASN A 108 3.04 5.93 -9.70
C ASN A 108 2.81 5.56 -8.22
N ILE A 109 3.86 5.49 -7.42
CA ILE A 109 3.83 4.93 -6.07
C ILE A 109 3.57 6.04 -5.06
N ASN A 110 2.58 5.84 -4.20
CA ASN A 110 2.00 6.86 -3.31
C ASN A 110 2.96 7.47 -2.27
N PHE A 111 4.16 6.95 -2.11
CA PHE A 111 5.16 7.45 -1.18
C PHE A 111 6.53 7.05 -1.72
N VAL A 112 7.34 8.06 -2.04
CA VAL A 112 8.68 7.92 -2.57
C VAL A 112 9.60 7.52 -1.42
N ASP A 113 9.52 6.27 -0.98
CA ASP A 113 10.66 5.66 -0.30
C ASP A 113 11.79 5.67 -1.32
N ASN A 114 12.79 6.56 -1.10
CA ASN A 114 14.03 6.69 -1.85
C ASN A 114 13.92 6.12 -3.27
N LEU A 115 13.38 6.95 -4.20
CA LEU A 115 13.17 6.62 -5.61
C LEU A 115 14.38 5.85 -6.18
N LEU A 116 15.58 6.21 -5.72
CA LEU A 116 16.84 5.53 -5.98
C LEU A 116 17.57 5.24 -4.65
N ASN A 117 18.29 4.12 -4.57
CA ASN A 117 18.99 3.71 -3.34
C ASN A 117 20.08 4.75 -2.99
N VAL A 118 20.52 4.81 -1.72
CA VAL A 118 21.55 5.76 -1.25
C VAL A 118 22.81 5.78 -2.13
N ASP A 119 23.20 4.63 -2.69
CA ASP A 119 24.36 4.48 -3.58
C ASP A 119 24.17 5.08 -5.00
N ASP A 120 22.96 5.55 -5.33
CA ASP A 120 22.59 6.06 -6.66
C ASP A 120 22.44 7.59 -6.72
N LYS A 121 22.85 8.33 -5.68
CA LYS A 121 22.72 9.82 -5.61
C LYS A 121 23.16 10.55 -6.89
N TRP A 122 24.29 10.16 -7.47
CA TRP A 122 24.77 10.79 -8.70
C TRP A 122 23.89 10.52 -9.93
N ARG A 123 23.14 9.41 -9.95
CA ARG A 123 22.14 9.15 -10.99
C ARG A 123 20.91 10.03 -10.77
N GLU A 124 20.51 10.25 -9.51
CA GLU A 124 19.41 11.17 -9.17
C GLU A 124 19.68 12.56 -9.73
N GLU A 125 20.88 13.11 -9.50
CA GLU A 125 21.30 14.41 -10.04
C GLU A 125 21.19 14.48 -11.56
N LEU A 126 21.55 13.40 -12.26
CA LEU A 126 21.45 13.33 -13.72
C LEU A 126 20.01 13.15 -14.22
N TYR A 127 19.15 12.45 -13.48
CA TYR A 127 17.73 12.38 -13.82
C TYR A 127 17.01 13.70 -13.56
N VAL A 128 17.36 14.43 -12.49
CA VAL A 128 16.89 15.80 -12.27
C VAL A 128 17.28 16.70 -13.44
N LYS A 129 18.52 16.58 -13.92
CA LYS A 129 18.98 17.30 -15.11
C LYS A 129 18.13 16.94 -16.33
N ASP A 130 17.90 15.65 -16.59
CA ASP A 130 17.07 15.20 -17.71
C ASP A 130 15.63 15.72 -17.63
N LEU A 131 15.02 15.71 -16.45
CA LEU A 131 13.67 16.26 -16.23
C LEU A 131 13.61 17.75 -16.54
N LYS A 132 14.59 18.53 -16.06
CA LYS A 132 14.66 19.97 -16.36
C LYS A 132 14.85 20.25 -17.85
N GLU A 133 15.69 19.47 -18.53
CA GLU A 133 15.87 19.57 -19.98
C GLU A 133 14.58 19.24 -20.74
N MET A 134 13.87 18.17 -20.35
CA MET A 134 12.59 17.79 -20.95
C MET A 134 11.50 18.85 -20.72
N ILE A 135 11.38 19.37 -19.50
CA ILE A 135 10.46 20.48 -19.17
C ILE A 135 10.74 21.68 -20.08
N SER A 136 12.01 22.08 -20.21
CA SER A 136 12.40 23.22 -21.06
C SER A 136 12.03 23.00 -22.53
N LEU A 137 12.26 21.79 -23.06
CA LEU A 137 11.92 21.45 -24.44
C LEU A 137 10.40 21.47 -24.67
N ILE A 138 9.63 20.81 -23.79
CA ILE A 138 8.16 20.76 -23.91
C ILE A 138 7.56 22.16 -23.80
N GLN A 139 8.07 23.01 -22.90
CA GLN A 139 7.64 24.41 -22.80
C GLN A 139 7.89 25.20 -24.09
N LYS A 140 9.01 24.95 -24.79
CA LYS A 140 9.28 25.58 -26.10
C LYS A 140 8.32 25.07 -27.17
N GLU A 141 8.05 23.76 -27.19
CA GLU A 141 7.07 23.16 -28.11
C GLU A 141 5.68 23.76 -27.90
N ILE A 142 5.20 23.84 -26.66
CA ILE A 142 3.90 24.45 -26.30
C ILE A 142 3.78 25.88 -26.82
N LYS A 143 4.82 26.71 -26.64
CA LYS A 143 4.83 28.11 -27.13
C LYS A 143 4.70 28.22 -28.66
N SER A 144 5.14 27.19 -29.40
CA SER A 144 5.05 27.15 -30.86
C SER A 144 3.76 26.54 -31.39
N LEU A 145 2.98 25.84 -30.54
CA LEU A 145 1.73 25.23 -30.94
C LEU A 145 0.59 26.25 -31.02
N PRO A 146 -0.27 26.21 -32.06
CA PRO A 146 -1.50 26.97 -32.09
C PRO A 146 -2.40 26.64 -30.89
N SER A 147 -3.15 27.63 -30.38
CA SER A 147 -4.00 27.48 -29.20
C SER A 147 -5.10 26.42 -29.33
N LYS A 148 -5.55 26.13 -30.55
CA LYS A 148 -6.55 25.10 -30.87
C LYS A 148 -5.94 23.77 -31.35
N SER A 149 -4.63 23.58 -31.18
CA SER A 149 -3.96 22.35 -31.61
C SER A 149 -4.42 21.15 -30.78
N SER A 150 -4.76 20.04 -31.46
CA SER A 150 -5.08 18.77 -30.80
C SER A 150 -3.88 18.16 -30.05
N GLU A 151 -2.65 18.60 -30.36
CA GLU A 151 -1.43 18.18 -29.67
C GLU A 151 -1.19 18.92 -28.35
N LEU A 152 -1.83 20.09 -28.16
CA LEU A 152 -1.57 20.94 -26.98
C LEU A 152 -1.89 20.21 -25.66
N PRO A 153 -3.05 19.55 -25.49
CA PRO A 153 -3.33 18.77 -24.29
C PRO A 153 -2.31 17.65 -24.04
N ILE A 154 -1.85 16.98 -25.09
CA ILE A 154 -0.83 15.91 -24.98
C ILE A 154 0.48 16.49 -24.44
N ARG A 155 0.93 17.64 -24.96
CA ARG A 155 2.16 18.29 -24.48
C ARG A 155 2.02 18.82 -23.05
N LEU A 156 0.83 19.30 -22.67
CA LEU A 156 0.54 19.71 -21.29
C LEU A 156 0.60 18.52 -20.32
N ASP A 157 0.05 17.36 -20.69
CA ASP A 157 0.16 16.13 -19.87
C ASP A 157 1.63 15.70 -19.70
N GLN A 158 2.40 15.75 -20.79
CA GLN A 158 3.82 15.42 -20.77
C GLN A 158 4.61 16.37 -19.86
N LEU A 159 4.34 17.68 -19.97
CA LEU A 159 4.93 18.70 -19.09
C LEU A 159 4.57 18.44 -17.62
N ALA A 160 3.29 18.23 -17.33
CA ALA A 160 2.79 18.01 -15.98
C ALA A 160 3.38 16.74 -15.35
N ASN A 161 3.51 15.65 -16.11
CA ASN A 161 4.17 14.42 -15.66
C ASN A 161 5.64 14.67 -15.30
N CYS A 162 6.40 15.36 -16.17
CA CYS A 162 7.80 15.70 -15.87
C CYS A 162 7.91 16.57 -14.61
N GLN A 163 7.03 17.55 -14.43
CA GLN A 163 7.04 18.42 -13.25
C GLN A 163 6.70 17.67 -11.96
N ARG A 164 5.68 16.80 -11.99
CA ARG A 164 5.33 15.93 -10.84
C ARG A 164 6.50 15.02 -10.44
N ASN A 165 7.16 14.42 -11.42
CA ASN A 165 8.31 13.55 -11.16
C ASN A 165 9.53 14.34 -10.67
N LEU A 166 9.70 15.59 -11.12
CA LEU A 166 10.72 16.47 -10.58
C LEU A 166 10.44 16.82 -9.13
N TYR A 167 9.19 17.14 -8.77
CA TYR A 167 8.78 17.33 -7.36
C TYR A 167 9.16 16.14 -6.49
N PHE A 168 8.89 14.91 -6.94
CA PHE A 168 9.21 13.71 -6.16
C PHE A 168 10.69 13.50 -5.86
N ILE A 169 11.59 14.10 -6.66
CA ILE A 169 13.03 14.00 -6.45
C ILE A 169 13.57 15.26 -5.74
N SER A 170 13.06 16.44 -6.09
CA SER A 170 13.59 17.71 -5.57
C SER A 170 12.93 18.17 -4.28
N GLY A 171 11.71 17.72 -3.99
CA GLY A 171 10.86 18.24 -2.92
C GLY A 171 10.31 19.65 -3.18
N ASP A 172 10.57 20.23 -4.35
CA ASP A 172 10.12 21.59 -4.70
C ASP A 172 8.62 21.61 -5.01
N ILE A 173 7.82 22.04 -4.04
CA ILE A 173 6.35 22.09 -4.11
C ILE A 173 5.87 22.88 -5.32
N LYS A 174 6.64 23.89 -5.77
CA LYS A 174 6.25 24.69 -6.94
C LYS A 174 6.11 23.83 -8.21
N GLN A 175 6.92 22.78 -8.34
CA GLN A 175 6.80 21.83 -9.46
C GLN A 175 5.48 21.04 -9.40
N LEU A 176 4.99 20.73 -8.20
CA LEU A 176 3.74 20.02 -8.02
C LEU A 176 2.53 20.92 -8.34
N GLU A 177 2.57 22.18 -7.90
CA GLU A 177 1.56 23.19 -8.25
C GLU A 177 1.49 23.40 -9.76
N ASP A 178 2.64 23.63 -10.41
CA ASP A 178 2.68 23.83 -11.87
C ASP A 178 2.21 22.58 -12.62
N SER A 179 2.44 21.38 -12.07
CA SER A 179 1.92 20.13 -12.61
C SER A 179 0.39 20.09 -12.56
N VAL A 180 -0.22 20.46 -11.42
CA VAL A 180 -1.68 20.57 -11.28
C VAL A 180 -2.25 21.57 -12.29
N ASP A 181 -1.63 22.74 -12.44
CA ASP A 181 -2.06 23.75 -13.39
C ASP A 181 -2.05 23.24 -14.85
N ASN A 182 -1.00 22.51 -15.22
CA ASN A 182 -0.88 21.98 -16.58
C ASN A 182 -1.83 20.82 -16.85
N PHE A 183 -2.05 19.92 -15.89
CA PHE A 183 -3.10 18.91 -16.01
C PHE A 183 -4.50 19.52 -16.08
N SER A 184 -4.78 20.55 -15.27
CA SER A 184 -6.05 21.28 -15.29
C SER A 184 -6.30 21.91 -16.67
N LYS A 185 -5.30 22.60 -17.23
CA LYS A 185 -5.37 23.12 -18.61
C LYS A 185 -5.59 22.02 -19.63
N SER A 186 -4.89 20.90 -19.51
CA SER A 186 -5.05 19.74 -20.40
C SER A 186 -6.49 19.22 -20.38
N VAL A 187 -7.06 18.99 -19.18
CA VAL A 187 -8.47 18.57 -19.00
C VAL A 187 -9.43 19.58 -19.64
N SER A 188 -9.23 20.89 -19.42
CA SER A 188 -10.11 21.94 -19.95
C SER A 188 -10.14 22.02 -21.48
N LEU A 189 -9.03 21.66 -22.13
CA LEU A 189 -8.90 21.65 -23.59
C LEU A 189 -9.36 20.33 -24.23
N THR A 190 -9.72 19.33 -23.42
CA THR A 190 -10.10 18.01 -23.91
C THR A 190 -11.61 17.94 -24.15
N PRO A 191 -12.08 17.39 -25.28
CA PRO A 191 -13.50 17.21 -25.54
C PRO A 191 -14.23 16.48 -24.40
N ILE A 192 -15.43 16.95 -24.06
CA ILE A 192 -16.30 16.35 -23.04
C ILE A 192 -16.66 14.91 -23.47
N ASN A 193 -16.83 14.02 -22.48
CA ASN A 193 -17.20 12.61 -22.70
C ASN A 193 -16.26 11.84 -23.63
N SER A 194 -15.00 12.26 -23.72
CA SER A 194 -13.96 11.53 -24.47
C SER A 194 -13.12 10.67 -23.53
N SER A 195 -12.56 9.58 -24.07
CA SER A 195 -11.63 8.72 -23.33
C SER A 195 -10.37 9.47 -22.87
N ASP A 196 -9.90 10.43 -23.67
CA ASP A 196 -8.74 11.25 -23.30
C ASP A 196 -9.04 12.10 -22.06
N LYS A 197 -10.28 12.63 -21.94
CA LYS A 197 -10.67 13.42 -20.77
C LYS A 197 -10.69 12.56 -19.52
N LEU A 198 -11.22 11.33 -19.62
CA LEU A 198 -11.18 10.35 -18.53
C LEU A 198 -9.74 10.12 -18.03
N ILE A 199 -8.81 9.78 -18.93
CA ILE A 199 -7.40 9.50 -18.57
C ILE A 199 -6.72 10.72 -17.93
N ARG A 200 -7.01 11.92 -18.46
CA ARG A 200 -6.47 13.18 -17.93
C ARG A 200 -7.02 13.52 -16.55
N LEU A 201 -8.31 13.29 -16.30
CA LEU A 201 -8.94 13.50 -15.00
C LEU A 201 -8.33 12.58 -13.92
N ILE A 202 -8.03 11.32 -14.25
CA ILE A 202 -7.32 10.41 -13.34
C ILE A 202 -5.93 10.96 -12.98
N SER A 203 -5.21 11.47 -13.99
CA SER A 203 -3.88 12.05 -13.81
C SER A 203 -3.92 13.33 -12.96
N LEU A 204 -4.92 14.19 -13.19
CA LEU A 204 -5.17 15.40 -12.43
C LEU A 204 -5.52 15.07 -10.98
N GLY A 205 -6.53 14.24 -10.73
CA GLY A 205 -6.96 13.85 -9.39
C GLY A 205 -5.85 13.20 -8.57
N LYS A 206 -4.99 12.39 -9.22
CA LYS A 206 -3.80 11.81 -8.58
C LYS A 206 -2.82 12.89 -8.14
N THR A 207 -2.56 13.87 -9.00
CA THR A 207 -1.61 14.95 -8.74
C THR A 207 -2.14 15.90 -7.65
N GLN A 208 -3.43 16.22 -7.67
CA GLN A 208 -4.10 17.00 -6.62
C GLN A 208 -4.11 16.25 -5.27
N SER A 209 -4.30 14.92 -5.29
CA SER A 209 -4.19 14.09 -4.08
C SER A 209 -2.80 14.15 -3.46
N PHE A 210 -1.74 14.20 -4.28
CA PHE A 210 -0.38 14.41 -3.80
C PHE A 210 -0.20 15.81 -3.21
N LEU A 211 -0.70 16.84 -3.90
CA LEU A 211 -0.61 18.21 -3.41
C LEU A 211 -1.29 18.36 -2.04
N TYR A 212 -2.47 17.77 -1.86
CA TYR A 212 -3.15 17.72 -0.56
C TYR A 212 -2.29 17.04 0.51
N LYS A 213 -1.75 15.84 0.24
CA LYS A 213 -0.92 15.12 1.23
C LYS A 213 0.33 15.90 1.65
N THR A 214 0.88 16.70 0.74
CA THR A 214 2.09 17.49 0.98
C THR A 214 1.80 18.80 1.71
N THR A 215 0.71 19.49 1.36
CA THR A 215 0.41 20.84 1.86
C THR A 215 -0.63 20.87 2.97
N ASN A 216 -1.40 19.78 3.13
CA ASN A 216 -2.61 19.69 3.96
C ASN A 216 -3.67 20.75 3.62
N ASP A 217 -3.61 21.32 2.41
CA ASP A 217 -4.58 22.29 1.90
C ASP A 217 -5.89 21.61 1.49
N VAL A 218 -6.98 21.98 2.15
CA VAL A 218 -8.31 21.41 1.92
C VAL A 218 -8.81 21.68 0.50
N SER A 219 -8.44 22.82 -0.11
CA SER A 219 -8.88 23.13 -1.48
C SER A 219 -8.34 22.12 -2.51
N SER A 220 -7.13 21.60 -2.26
CA SER A 220 -6.50 20.56 -3.08
C SER A 220 -7.20 19.19 -2.91
N LEU A 221 -7.73 18.89 -1.71
CA LEU A 221 -8.54 17.69 -1.46
C LEU A 221 -9.86 17.75 -2.23
N ASP A 222 -10.60 18.86 -2.10
CA ASP A 222 -11.89 19.06 -2.79
C ASP A 222 -11.72 18.97 -4.30
N SER A 223 -10.62 19.55 -4.82
CA SER A 223 -10.29 19.48 -6.23
C SER A 223 -10.02 18.05 -6.70
N ALA A 224 -9.31 17.24 -5.89
CA ALA A 224 -9.06 15.83 -6.21
C ALA A 224 -10.35 15.00 -6.19
N ILE A 225 -11.22 15.22 -5.21
CA ILE A 225 -12.55 14.60 -5.11
C ILE A 225 -13.38 14.92 -6.36
N ASN A 226 -13.39 16.18 -6.78
CA ASN A 226 -14.12 16.63 -7.97
C ASN A 226 -13.54 16.01 -9.25
N ALA A 227 -12.21 15.97 -9.42
CA ALA A 227 -11.59 15.38 -10.59
C ALA A 227 -11.90 13.87 -10.73
N TYR A 228 -11.88 13.12 -9.62
CA TYR A 228 -12.26 11.71 -9.65
C TYR A 228 -13.78 11.51 -9.85
N GLY A 229 -14.62 12.36 -9.27
CA GLY A 229 -16.05 12.36 -9.53
C GLY A 229 -16.36 12.57 -11.02
N GLU A 230 -15.75 13.59 -11.64
CA GLU A 230 -15.90 13.85 -13.07
C GLU A 230 -15.35 12.70 -13.94
N ALA A 231 -14.28 12.03 -13.50
CA ALA A 231 -13.77 10.84 -14.17
C ALA A 231 -14.80 9.70 -14.16
N ILE A 232 -15.46 9.47 -13.03
CA ILE A 232 -16.51 8.44 -12.90
C ILE A 232 -17.70 8.78 -13.81
N GLU A 233 -18.17 10.03 -13.82
CA GLU A 233 -19.25 10.46 -14.72
C GLU A 233 -18.87 10.29 -16.20
N THR A 234 -17.64 10.68 -16.56
CA THR A 234 -17.12 10.49 -17.92
C THR A 234 -17.08 9.01 -18.32
N TYR A 235 -16.64 8.14 -17.40
CA TYR A 235 -16.67 6.69 -17.62
C TYR A 235 -18.09 6.17 -17.80
N ASN A 236 -19.05 6.59 -16.97
CA ASN A 236 -20.44 6.15 -17.06
C ASN A 236 -21.06 6.46 -18.43
N VAL A 237 -20.68 7.58 -19.04
CA VAL A 237 -21.08 7.89 -20.42
C VAL A 237 -20.37 6.97 -21.41
N LEU A 238 -19.05 6.80 -21.29
CA LEU A 238 -18.25 5.97 -22.21
C LEU A 238 -18.60 4.48 -22.15
N SER A 239 -18.98 3.96 -20.98
CA SER A 239 -19.29 2.55 -20.76
C SER A 239 -20.54 2.09 -21.50
N THR A 240 -21.42 3.03 -21.89
CA THR A 240 -22.55 2.76 -22.80
C THR A 240 -22.10 2.36 -24.22
N ILE A 241 -20.88 2.75 -24.60
CA ILE A 241 -20.28 2.46 -25.92
C ILE A 241 -19.28 1.31 -25.80
N THR A 242 -18.41 1.35 -24.80
CA THR A 242 -17.36 0.34 -24.60
C THR A 242 -16.88 0.26 -23.15
N ASN A 243 -16.64 -0.96 -22.67
CA ASN A 243 -16.10 -1.20 -21.33
C ASN A 243 -14.56 -1.22 -21.26
N ASN A 244 -13.87 -0.76 -22.31
CA ASN A 244 -12.40 -0.78 -22.38
C ASN A 244 -11.72 0.15 -21.36
N TYR A 245 -12.48 1.03 -20.71
CA TYR A 245 -11.98 2.01 -19.74
C TYR A 245 -12.27 1.65 -18.29
N LEU A 246 -12.73 0.41 -18.02
CA LEU A 246 -13.00 -0.08 -16.67
C LEU A 246 -11.83 0.12 -15.68
N PRO A 247 -10.55 -0.10 -16.05
CA PRO A 247 -9.43 0.14 -15.13
C PRO A 247 -9.39 1.57 -14.58
N TYR A 248 -9.68 2.58 -15.42
CA TYR A 248 -9.73 3.98 -15.01
C TYR A 248 -10.86 4.27 -14.04
N PHE A 249 -12.05 3.67 -14.25
CA PHE A 249 -13.17 3.75 -13.30
C PHE A 249 -12.83 3.13 -11.95
N LEU A 250 -12.20 1.95 -11.95
CA LEU A 250 -11.78 1.28 -10.73
C LEU A 250 -10.76 2.12 -9.96
N THR A 251 -9.79 2.70 -10.66
CA THR A 251 -8.80 3.63 -10.06
C THR A 251 -9.47 4.89 -9.51
N ALA A 252 -10.40 5.51 -10.25
CA ALA A 252 -11.14 6.68 -9.78
C ALA A 252 -11.96 6.38 -8.52
N SER A 253 -12.75 5.32 -8.55
CA SER A 253 -13.67 4.94 -7.47
C SER A 253 -12.92 4.63 -6.18
N LYS A 254 -11.84 3.84 -6.27
CA LYS A 254 -10.98 3.54 -5.13
C LYS A 254 -10.33 4.81 -4.57
N ASN A 255 -9.73 5.64 -5.41
CA ASN A 255 -8.99 6.82 -4.94
C ASN A 255 -9.94 7.88 -4.35
N LEU A 256 -11.11 8.08 -4.96
CA LEU A 256 -12.17 8.94 -4.43
C LEU A 256 -12.62 8.46 -3.05
N ALA A 257 -12.89 7.16 -2.91
CA ALA A 257 -13.28 6.58 -1.63
C ALA A 257 -12.17 6.72 -0.56
N ASP A 258 -10.90 6.47 -0.91
CA ASP A 258 -9.76 6.67 -0.01
C ASP A 258 -9.67 8.14 0.47
N LEU A 259 -9.87 9.12 -0.42
CA LEU A 259 -9.90 10.55 -0.04
C LEU A 259 -11.04 10.88 0.93
N LEU A 260 -12.24 10.33 0.68
CA LEU A 260 -13.40 10.52 1.55
C LEU A 260 -13.20 9.88 2.93
N ILE A 261 -12.50 8.74 3.02
CA ILE A 261 -12.10 8.17 4.32
C ILE A 261 -11.13 9.11 5.05
N PHE A 262 -10.13 9.67 4.37
CA PHE A 262 -9.21 10.62 5.00
C PHE A 262 -9.93 11.88 5.49
N GLU A 263 -10.92 12.36 4.74
CA GLU A 263 -11.77 13.47 5.14
C GLU A 263 -12.60 13.14 6.40
N TYR A 264 -13.23 11.97 6.41
CA TYR A 264 -13.93 11.46 7.59
C TYR A 264 -13.00 11.34 8.80
N GLU A 265 -11.78 10.82 8.62
CA GLU A 265 -10.81 10.66 9.71
C GLU A 265 -10.46 12.00 10.37
N LYS A 266 -10.37 13.07 9.57
CA LYS A 266 -10.05 14.44 10.01
C LYS A 266 -11.26 15.18 10.60
N ASN A 267 -12.39 15.14 9.91
CA ASN A 267 -13.55 16.01 10.20
C ASN A 267 -14.71 15.28 10.91
N LYS A 268 -14.67 13.94 10.98
CA LYS A 268 -15.73 13.08 11.55
C LYS A 268 -17.12 13.29 10.92
N ASN A 269 -17.15 13.73 9.68
CA ASN A 269 -18.40 13.91 8.93
C ASN A 269 -18.92 12.56 8.41
N ALA A 270 -20.03 12.08 8.97
CA ALA A 270 -20.63 10.80 8.61
C ALA A 270 -21.06 10.70 7.14
N SER A 271 -21.31 11.84 6.47
CA SER A 271 -21.63 11.86 5.04
C SER A 271 -20.47 11.33 4.19
N ASP A 272 -19.24 11.69 4.54
CA ASP A 272 -18.05 11.29 3.77
C ASP A 272 -17.77 9.80 3.94
N LEU A 273 -17.97 9.26 5.15
CA LEU A 273 -17.92 7.82 5.40
C LEU A 273 -18.96 7.06 4.56
N LYS A 274 -20.19 7.58 4.45
CA LYS A 274 -21.24 6.99 3.62
C LYS A 274 -20.87 6.99 2.14
N ARG A 275 -20.36 8.12 1.64
CA ARG A 275 -19.91 8.25 0.24
C ARG A 275 -18.71 7.34 -0.05
N ALA A 276 -17.76 7.21 0.87
CA ALA A 276 -16.64 6.30 0.72
C ALA A 276 -17.10 4.85 0.53
N VAL A 277 -18.00 4.37 1.40
CA VAL A 277 -18.56 3.02 1.29
C VAL A 277 -19.33 2.83 -0.02
N TYR A 278 -20.06 3.84 -0.49
CA TYR A 278 -20.72 3.79 -1.80
C TYR A 278 -19.71 3.53 -2.92
N TYR A 279 -18.66 4.34 -3.04
CA TYR A 279 -17.67 4.19 -4.13
C TYR A 279 -16.80 2.93 -4.00
N TYR A 280 -16.52 2.45 -2.80
CA TYR A 280 -15.88 1.14 -2.64
C TYR A 280 -16.79 -0.01 -3.11
N ASN A 281 -18.11 0.07 -2.89
CA ASN A 281 -19.03 -0.93 -3.42
C ASN A 281 -19.16 -0.84 -4.94
N GLU A 282 -19.17 0.37 -5.51
CA GLU A 282 -19.13 0.56 -6.97
C GLU A 282 -17.90 -0.09 -7.60
N PHE A 283 -16.73 0.05 -6.96
CA PHE A 283 -15.52 -0.67 -7.32
C PHE A 283 -15.75 -2.19 -7.28
N LEU A 284 -16.25 -2.73 -6.16
CA LEU A 284 -16.38 -4.18 -5.99
C LEU A 284 -17.42 -4.82 -6.93
N ASN A 285 -18.50 -4.10 -7.23
CA ASN A 285 -19.56 -4.56 -8.13
C ASN A 285 -19.08 -4.63 -9.57
N SER A 286 -18.10 -3.81 -9.95
CA SER A 286 -17.60 -3.70 -11.33
C SER A 286 -16.29 -4.45 -11.55
N ALA A 287 -15.50 -4.67 -10.50
CA ALA A 287 -14.18 -5.29 -10.59
C ALA A 287 -14.29 -6.79 -10.98
N PRO A 288 -13.57 -7.24 -12.02
CA PRO A 288 -13.43 -8.66 -12.31
C PRO A 288 -12.86 -9.45 -11.14
N THR A 289 -13.23 -10.73 -11.05
CA THR A 289 -12.70 -11.63 -10.01
C THR A 289 -11.17 -11.71 -10.11
N GLY A 290 -10.49 -11.54 -8.98
CA GLY A 290 -9.02 -11.58 -8.90
C GLY A 290 -8.33 -10.26 -9.24
N THR A 291 -9.07 -9.15 -9.35
CA THR A 291 -8.47 -7.82 -9.50
C THR A 291 -7.50 -7.50 -8.37
N SER A 292 -6.33 -6.98 -8.72
CA SER A 292 -5.20 -6.78 -7.79
C SER A 292 -5.51 -5.82 -6.64
N ASN A 293 -6.36 -4.82 -6.87
CA ASN A 293 -6.82 -3.87 -5.84
C ASN A 293 -7.97 -4.40 -4.96
N THR A 294 -8.60 -5.53 -5.30
CA THR A 294 -9.78 -6.03 -4.57
C THR A 294 -9.48 -6.29 -3.09
N PRO A 295 -8.37 -6.97 -2.70
CA PRO A 295 -8.04 -7.12 -1.27
C PRO A 295 -7.81 -5.79 -0.55
N ILE A 296 -7.26 -4.78 -1.25
CA ILE A 296 -7.01 -3.44 -0.67
C ILE A 296 -8.35 -2.75 -0.40
N VAL A 297 -9.28 -2.79 -1.35
CA VAL A 297 -10.62 -2.19 -1.20
C VAL A 297 -11.42 -2.90 -0.11
N LEU A 298 -11.36 -4.22 -0.02
CA LEU A 298 -11.99 -4.98 1.06
C LEU A 298 -11.45 -4.59 2.44
N LYS A 299 -10.12 -4.43 2.58
CA LYS A 299 -9.50 -3.93 3.81
C LYS A 299 -9.94 -2.50 4.16
N ARG A 300 -10.11 -1.64 3.14
CA ARG A 300 -10.63 -0.28 3.36
C ARG A 300 -12.07 -0.28 3.83
N LEU A 301 -12.92 -1.13 3.24
CA LEU A 301 -14.30 -1.32 3.68
C LEU A 301 -14.38 -1.86 5.11
N SER A 302 -13.50 -2.79 5.50
CA SER A 302 -13.46 -3.27 6.89
C SER A 302 -13.12 -2.14 7.86
N SER A 303 -12.16 -1.28 7.51
CA SER A 303 -11.83 -0.08 8.30
C SER A 303 -13.02 0.88 8.39
N ALA A 304 -13.77 1.06 7.29
CA ALA A 304 -14.98 1.86 7.29
C ALA A 304 -16.08 1.27 8.20
N MET A 305 -16.22 -0.06 8.27
CA MET A 305 -17.15 -0.71 9.19
C MET A 305 -16.74 -0.48 10.65
N LYS A 306 -15.45 -0.53 10.98
CA LYS A 306 -14.94 -0.16 12.31
C LYS A 306 -15.30 1.26 12.72
N TYR A 307 -15.26 2.19 11.77
CA TYR A 307 -15.71 3.57 12.00
C TYR A 307 -17.22 3.64 12.28
N TYR A 308 -18.04 2.90 11.54
CA TYR A 308 -19.47 2.80 11.85
C TYR A 308 -19.73 2.17 13.21
N TYR A 309 -18.97 1.16 13.62
CA TYR A 309 -19.06 0.61 14.97
C TYR A 309 -18.77 1.70 16.02
N THR A 310 -17.71 2.48 15.84
CA THR A 310 -17.34 3.55 16.78
C THR A 310 -18.43 4.61 16.92
N LEU A 311 -19.12 4.95 15.82
CA LEU A 311 -20.19 5.94 15.81
C LEU A 311 -21.50 5.42 16.43
N ASN A 312 -21.84 4.15 16.19
CA ASN A 312 -23.17 3.61 16.50
C ASN A 312 -23.19 2.63 17.68
N GLN A 313 -22.03 2.13 18.10
CA GLN A 313 -21.86 1.05 19.10
C GLN A 313 -22.68 -0.20 18.78
N ASP A 314 -22.84 -0.47 17.48
CA ASP A 314 -23.58 -1.62 16.96
C ASP A 314 -22.61 -2.70 16.46
N ILE A 315 -22.63 -3.85 17.14
CA ILE A 315 -21.70 -4.96 16.92
C ILE A 315 -21.87 -5.59 15.53
N ASP A 316 -23.01 -5.39 14.85
CA ASP A 316 -23.23 -5.86 13.48
C ASP A 316 -22.21 -5.25 12.50
N TYR A 317 -21.68 -4.06 12.80
CA TYR A 317 -20.59 -3.48 12.01
C TYR A 317 -19.26 -4.21 12.21
N LEU A 318 -18.97 -4.75 13.39
CA LEU A 318 -17.78 -5.59 13.60
C LEU A 318 -17.91 -6.93 12.86
N GLU A 319 -19.11 -7.51 12.80
CA GLU A 319 -19.34 -8.72 11.99
C GLU A 319 -19.12 -8.44 10.49
N LYS A 320 -19.57 -7.28 9.99
CA LYS A 320 -19.29 -6.84 8.61
C LYS A 320 -17.80 -6.59 8.38
N GLU A 321 -17.10 -5.99 9.33
CA GLU A 321 -15.65 -5.81 9.30
C GLU A 321 -14.94 -7.15 9.10
N ILE A 322 -15.26 -8.15 9.92
CA ILE A 322 -14.71 -9.51 9.84
C ILE A 322 -14.99 -10.13 8.48
N ASN A 323 -16.22 -10.05 7.97
CA ASN A 323 -16.58 -10.60 6.67
C ASN A 323 -15.73 -10.01 5.52
N TYR A 324 -15.51 -8.69 5.53
CA TYR A 324 -14.66 -8.05 4.53
C TYR A 324 -13.20 -8.49 4.64
N ILE A 325 -12.65 -8.61 5.85
CA ILE A 325 -11.27 -9.07 6.04
C ILE A 325 -11.11 -10.54 5.64
N GLN A 326 -12.05 -11.42 5.99
CA GLN A 326 -12.06 -12.83 5.57
C GLN A 326 -12.04 -12.95 4.04
N LYS A 327 -12.88 -12.17 3.34
CA LYS A 327 -12.86 -12.10 1.87
C LYS A 327 -11.50 -11.63 1.34
N ALA A 328 -10.90 -10.61 1.97
CA ALA A 328 -9.58 -10.12 1.57
C ALA A 328 -8.50 -11.20 1.74
N VAL A 329 -8.49 -11.91 2.88
CA VAL A 329 -7.57 -13.02 3.17
C VAL A 329 -7.73 -14.15 2.15
N ASN A 330 -8.97 -14.54 1.84
CA ASN A 330 -9.25 -15.66 0.94
C ASN A 330 -8.84 -15.40 -0.52
N ILE A 331 -8.94 -14.15 -0.99
CA ILE A 331 -8.58 -13.77 -2.38
C ILE A 331 -7.08 -13.45 -2.51
N THR A 332 -6.40 -13.11 -1.41
CA THR A 332 -4.99 -12.76 -1.42
C THR A 332 -4.11 -14.01 -1.54
N ASN A 333 -3.23 -14.04 -2.54
CA ASN A 333 -2.27 -15.13 -2.74
C ASN A 333 -1.35 -15.29 -1.50
N SER A 334 -1.03 -16.53 -1.14
CA SER A 334 -0.13 -16.88 -0.04
C SER A 334 1.27 -16.26 -0.14
N SER A 335 1.76 -15.96 -1.35
CA SER A 335 3.03 -15.28 -1.56
C SER A 335 2.96 -13.76 -1.46
N SER A 336 1.76 -13.17 -1.27
CA SER A 336 1.60 -11.72 -1.19
C SER A 336 2.20 -11.16 0.10
N ALA A 337 3.06 -10.15 -0.02
CA ALA A 337 3.59 -9.40 1.12
C ALA A 337 2.50 -8.71 1.97
N ASN A 338 1.28 -8.54 1.44
CA ASN A 338 0.15 -7.95 2.17
C ASN A 338 -0.60 -8.96 3.05
N LEU A 339 -0.50 -10.27 2.74
CA LEU A 339 -1.28 -11.30 3.44
C LEU A 339 -1.00 -11.35 4.95
N PRO A 340 0.25 -11.26 5.44
CA PRO A 340 0.50 -11.30 6.87
C PRO A 340 -0.20 -10.16 7.61
N GLY A 341 -0.24 -8.96 7.01
CA GLY A 341 -0.97 -7.82 7.56
C GLY A 341 -2.48 -8.10 7.65
N LEU A 342 -3.09 -8.64 6.60
CA LEU A 342 -4.52 -9.00 6.58
C LEU A 342 -4.88 -10.06 7.64
N LEU A 343 -3.99 -11.03 7.86
CA LEU A 343 -4.19 -12.07 8.89
C LEU A 343 -4.08 -11.51 10.31
N ILE A 344 -3.15 -10.58 10.56
CA ILE A 344 -3.08 -9.87 11.84
C ILE A 344 -4.36 -9.05 12.04
N ASP A 345 -4.79 -8.31 11.02
CA ASP A 345 -6.02 -7.51 11.08
C ASP A 345 -7.24 -8.41 11.36
N LEU A 346 -7.35 -9.58 10.72
CA LEU A 346 -8.43 -10.53 10.97
C LEU A 346 -8.46 -11.01 12.43
N GLY A 347 -7.31 -11.40 12.98
CA GLY A 347 -7.23 -11.82 14.38
C GLY A 347 -7.59 -10.68 15.34
N ASP A 348 -7.12 -9.46 15.07
CA ASP A 348 -7.41 -8.28 15.88
C ASP A 348 -8.92 -7.96 15.86
N SER A 349 -9.56 -7.98 14.68
CA SER A 349 -11.00 -7.73 14.53
C SER A 349 -11.87 -8.83 15.15
N LEU A 350 -11.47 -10.11 15.03
CA LEU A 350 -12.16 -11.23 15.68
C LEU A 350 -12.11 -11.12 17.21
N ASN A 351 -10.96 -10.74 17.77
CA ASN A 351 -10.82 -10.53 19.21
C ASN A 351 -11.66 -9.34 19.70
N GLU A 352 -11.70 -8.24 18.95
CA GLU A 352 -12.54 -7.10 19.30
C GLU A 352 -14.03 -7.45 19.26
N TYR A 353 -14.46 -8.20 18.24
CA TYR A 353 -15.84 -8.71 18.16
C TYR A 353 -16.18 -9.67 19.30
N TYR A 354 -15.25 -10.56 19.67
CA TYR A 354 -15.40 -11.43 20.84
C TYR A 354 -15.59 -10.59 22.11
N GLU A 355 -14.68 -9.65 22.41
CA GLU A 355 -14.72 -8.84 23.63
C GLU A 355 -15.98 -7.96 23.73
N CYS A 356 -16.33 -7.25 22.65
CA CYS A 356 -17.51 -6.38 22.64
C CYS A 356 -18.83 -7.16 22.53
N GLY A 357 -18.78 -8.38 22.01
CA GLY A 357 -19.92 -9.24 21.77
C GLY A 357 -20.18 -10.30 22.85
N LYS A 358 -19.36 -10.42 23.90
CA LYS A 358 -19.46 -11.48 24.94
C LYS A 358 -20.88 -11.72 25.46
N SER A 359 -21.68 -10.67 25.60
CA SER A 359 -23.07 -10.75 26.11
C SER A 359 -24.14 -10.95 25.03
N LYS A 360 -23.82 -10.71 23.76
CA LYS A 360 -24.77 -10.76 22.63
C LYS A 360 -24.56 -11.98 21.73
N ILE A 361 -23.35 -12.51 21.67
CA ILE A 361 -22.99 -13.64 20.84
C ILE A 361 -23.29 -14.94 21.61
N PRO A 362 -24.00 -15.91 21.01
CA PRO A 362 -24.19 -17.23 21.61
C PRO A 362 -22.87 -17.89 22.01
N PHE A 363 -22.85 -18.51 23.20
CA PHE A 363 -21.63 -19.06 23.79
C PHE A 363 -20.90 -20.06 22.87
N ASP A 364 -21.65 -20.90 22.14
CA ASP A 364 -21.12 -21.87 21.17
C ASP A 364 -20.42 -21.23 19.95
N LYS A 365 -20.73 -19.96 19.66
CA LYS A 365 -20.06 -19.20 18.60
C LYS A 365 -18.80 -18.50 19.10
N LEU A 366 -18.71 -18.16 20.39
CA LEU A 366 -17.54 -17.49 20.97
C LEU A 366 -16.28 -18.33 20.81
N GLU A 367 -16.35 -19.63 21.09
CA GLU A 367 -15.24 -20.56 20.92
C GLU A 367 -14.74 -20.58 19.45
N LYS A 368 -15.66 -20.62 18.48
CA LYS A 368 -15.32 -20.61 17.04
C LYS A 368 -14.59 -19.33 16.63
N ILE A 369 -15.02 -18.17 17.15
CA ILE A 369 -14.37 -16.87 16.90
C ILE A 369 -12.94 -16.89 17.44
N LEU A 370 -12.74 -17.40 18.66
CA LEU A 370 -11.41 -17.52 19.27
C LEU A 370 -10.50 -18.49 18.50
N ILE A 371 -11.02 -19.65 18.08
CA ILE A 371 -10.27 -20.61 17.25
C ILE A 371 -9.85 -19.96 15.92
N GLU A 372 -10.75 -19.23 15.25
CA GLU A 372 -10.43 -18.53 14.01
C GLU A 372 -9.37 -17.45 14.21
N SER A 373 -9.50 -16.64 15.27
CA SER A 373 -8.54 -15.59 15.63
C SER A 373 -7.15 -16.17 15.84
N ARG A 374 -7.05 -17.24 16.66
CA ARG A 374 -5.80 -17.98 16.91
C ARG A 374 -5.20 -18.50 15.61
N ASN A 375 -6.00 -19.13 14.76
CA ASN A 375 -5.55 -19.67 13.48
C ASN A 375 -5.02 -18.58 12.54
N SER A 376 -5.66 -17.41 12.54
CA SER A 376 -5.20 -16.26 11.76
C SER A 376 -3.82 -15.79 12.19
N TYR A 377 -3.60 -15.61 13.49
CA TYR A 377 -2.28 -15.24 14.02
C TYR A 377 -1.22 -16.32 13.78
N MET A 378 -1.57 -17.60 13.91
CA MET A 378 -0.65 -18.71 13.63
C MET A 378 -0.21 -18.74 12.17
N LYS A 379 -1.12 -18.46 11.23
CA LYS A 379 -0.78 -18.29 9.81
C LYS A 379 0.12 -17.07 9.59
N ALA A 380 -0.19 -15.93 10.20
CA ALA A 380 0.63 -14.72 10.10
C ALA A 380 2.06 -14.96 10.61
N LYS A 381 2.19 -15.65 11.76
CA LYS A 381 3.47 -16.06 12.35
C LYS A 381 4.34 -16.85 11.37
N GLY A 382 3.75 -17.77 10.60
CA GLY A 382 4.47 -18.59 9.63
C GLY A 382 4.93 -17.85 8.37
N LEU A 383 4.45 -16.62 8.15
CA LEU A 383 4.77 -15.83 6.94
C LEU A 383 5.69 -14.65 7.20
N ILE A 384 5.93 -14.27 8.45
CA ILE A 384 6.74 -13.12 8.84
C ILE A 384 8.11 -13.61 9.30
N SER A 385 9.17 -12.85 8.98
CA SER A 385 10.53 -13.15 9.43
C SER A 385 10.66 -13.08 10.95
N ASP A 386 11.52 -13.93 11.52
CA ASP A 386 11.76 -13.99 12.98
C ASP A 386 12.24 -12.65 13.58
N ASP A 387 12.93 -11.84 12.78
CA ASP A 387 13.43 -10.51 13.20
C ASP A 387 12.36 -9.41 13.22
N SER A 388 11.13 -9.69 12.77
CA SER A 388 10.09 -8.68 12.65
C SER A 388 9.55 -8.26 14.02
N ILE A 389 9.50 -6.95 14.28
CA ILE A 389 8.91 -6.41 15.51
C ILE A 389 7.43 -6.80 15.69
N ASN A 390 6.72 -7.06 14.59
CA ASN A 390 5.33 -7.50 14.61
C ASN A 390 5.17 -8.91 15.19
N LEU A 391 6.23 -9.72 15.16
CA LEU A 391 6.20 -11.09 15.69
C LEU A 391 5.92 -11.11 17.21
N LEU A 392 6.49 -10.14 17.95
CA LEU A 392 6.23 -10.03 19.38
C LEU A 392 4.77 -9.64 19.69
N LYS A 393 4.12 -8.85 18.82
CA LYS A 393 2.68 -8.53 18.93
C LYS A 393 1.86 -9.80 18.68
N ILE A 394 2.19 -10.55 17.63
CA ILE A 394 1.52 -11.81 17.29
C ILE A 394 1.62 -12.81 18.43
N PHE A 395 2.81 -13.01 19.01
CA PHE A 395 2.99 -13.92 20.14
C PHE A 395 2.12 -13.53 21.33
N ASN A 396 2.10 -12.25 21.70
CA ASN A 396 1.24 -11.79 22.78
C ASN A 396 -0.25 -12.05 22.48
N ASN A 397 -0.69 -11.79 21.25
CA ASN A 397 -2.09 -11.96 20.86
C ASN A 397 -2.49 -13.44 20.82
N ILE A 398 -1.63 -14.33 20.32
CA ILE A 398 -1.86 -15.79 20.42
C ILE A 398 -1.99 -16.18 21.89
N GLY A 399 -1.09 -15.70 22.76
CA GLY A 399 -1.17 -16.00 24.19
C GLY A 399 -2.49 -15.58 24.82
N ASN A 400 -2.96 -14.38 24.50
CA ASN A 400 -4.25 -13.88 24.97
C ASN A 400 -5.41 -14.76 24.49
N VAL A 401 -5.46 -15.09 23.20
CA VAL A 401 -6.53 -15.92 22.62
C VAL A 401 -6.51 -17.33 23.21
N SER A 402 -5.33 -17.92 23.38
CA SER A 402 -5.20 -19.26 23.97
C SER A 402 -5.64 -19.28 25.44
N ARG A 403 -5.38 -18.22 26.22
CA ARG A 403 -5.92 -18.14 27.59
C ARG A 403 -7.44 -18.06 27.59
N GLU A 404 -8.04 -17.26 26.71
CA GLU A 404 -9.50 -17.21 26.57
C GLU A 404 -10.07 -18.57 26.15
N LEU A 405 -9.44 -19.28 25.20
CA LEU A 405 -9.84 -20.64 24.84
C LEU A 405 -9.79 -21.60 26.04
N TYR A 406 -8.74 -21.55 26.86
CA TYR A 406 -8.68 -22.32 28.10
C TYR A 406 -9.85 -22.00 29.04
N ILE A 407 -10.23 -20.73 29.21
CA ILE A 407 -11.37 -20.33 30.04
C ILE A 407 -12.68 -20.91 29.50
N HIS A 408 -12.84 -21.01 28.18
CA HIS A 408 -14.04 -21.55 27.54
C HIS A 408 -14.10 -23.08 27.56
N THR A 409 -12.98 -23.76 27.33
CA THR A 409 -12.95 -25.22 27.11
C THR A 409 -12.45 -26.02 28.30
N ASN A 410 -11.82 -25.38 29.29
CA ASN A 410 -11.04 -26.00 30.36
C ASN A 410 -9.89 -26.90 29.86
N GLU A 411 -9.48 -26.79 28.59
CA GLU A 411 -8.36 -27.54 28.06
C GLU A 411 -7.02 -26.89 28.43
N ILE A 412 -6.30 -27.52 29.37
CA ILE A 412 -5.02 -27.04 29.93
C ILE A 412 -3.94 -26.86 28.86
N SER A 413 -4.05 -27.56 27.73
CA SER A 413 -3.17 -27.41 26.56
C SER A 413 -3.11 -25.96 26.07
N TYR A 414 -4.25 -25.26 26.04
CA TYR A 414 -4.30 -23.86 25.63
C TYR A 414 -3.66 -22.92 26.65
N LEU A 415 -3.78 -23.21 27.95
CA LEU A 415 -3.10 -22.41 28.98
C LEU A 415 -1.57 -22.54 28.90
N LYS A 416 -1.07 -23.76 28.66
CA LYS A 416 0.36 -24.01 28.44
C LYS A 416 0.86 -23.31 27.18
N GLU A 417 0.08 -23.34 26.10
CA GLU A 417 0.37 -22.59 24.89
C GLU A 417 0.43 -21.08 25.16
N ALA A 418 -0.52 -20.55 25.93
CA ALA A 418 -0.57 -19.13 26.26
C ALA A 418 0.72 -18.65 26.93
N ILE A 419 1.17 -19.40 27.94
CA ILE A 419 2.43 -19.15 28.67
C ILE A 419 3.65 -19.23 27.74
N ASP A 420 3.73 -20.25 26.87
CA ASP A 420 4.83 -20.38 25.91
C ASP A 420 4.93 -19.17 24.97
N PHE A 421 3.79 -18.72 24.42
CA PHE A 421 3.77 -17.57 23.54
C PHE A 421 4.04 -16.25 24.28
N TRP A 422 3.55 -16.05 25.50
CA TRP A 422 3.92 -14.84 26.25
C TRP A 422 5.41 -14.81 26.60
N ARG A 423 6.02 -15.95 26.95
CA ARG A 423 7.49 -16.03 27.12
C ARG A 423 8.21 -15.58 25.85
N LYS A 424 7.79 -16.05 24.68
CA LYS A 424 8.34 -15.64 23.37
C LYS A 424 8.08 -14.16 23.04
N SER A 425 6.98 -13.58 23.52
CA SER A 425 6.63 -12.17 23.29
C SER A 425 7.52 -11.17 24.05
N ILE A 426 8.22 -11.66 25.07
CA ILE A 426 9.14 -10.88 25.90
C ILE A 426 10.55 -11.05 25.32
N LYS A 427 11.17 -9.93 24.92
CA LYS A 427 12.58 -9.97 24.51
C LYS A 427 13.46 -10.36 25.70
N SER A 428 14.38 -11.30 25.47
CA SER A 428 15.51 -11.53 26.38
C SER A 428 16.38 -10.28 26.38
N GLU A 429 16.44 -9.60 27.53
CA GLU A 429 17.45 -8.56 27.82
C GLU A 429 17.58 -7.45 26.76
N ASP A 430 16.59 -6.55 26.62
CA ASP A 430 16.79 -5.33 25.83
C ASP A 430 17.78 -4.41 26.59
N LEU A 431 19.04 -4.46 26.13
CA LEU A 431 20.23 -3.69 26.46
C LEU A 431 20.12 -2.16 26.29
N ASN A 432 18.92 -1.59 26.19
CA ASN A 432 18.73 -0.14 26.13
C ASN A 432 17.64 0.29 27.13
N LYS A 433 18.08 0.65 28.34
CA LYS A 433 17.27 1.12 29.48
C LYS A 433 16.27 2.26 29.17
N GLN A 434 16.35 2.89 27.99
CA GLN A 434 15.51 4.03 27.61
C GLN A 434 14.17 3.66 26.93
N ASN A 435 13.97 2.42 26.47
CA ASN A 435 12.76 2.05 25.72
C ASN A 435 11.93 0.93 26.37
N TYR A 436 11.64 1.04 27.67
CA TYR A 436 10.56 0.26 28.29
C TYR A 436 9.22 0.66 27.66
N SER A 437 8.90 0.03 26.51
CA SER A 437 7.62 0.25 25.85
C SER A 437 6.50 -0.22 26.78
N SER A 438 5.37 0.51 26.81
CA SER A 438 4.16 0.11 27.53
C SER A 438 3.72 -1.33 27.20
N ASN A 439 4.11 -1.80 26.01
CA ASN A 439 3.80 -3.13 25.52
C ASN A 439 4.55 -4.24 26.27
N ASN A 440 5.79 -4.00 26.74
CA ASN A 440 6.53 -5.03 27.50
C ASN A 440 5.91 -5.26 28.88
N ILE A 441 5.42 -4.19 29.52
CA ILE A 441 4.70 -4.24 30.80
C ILE A 441 3.44 -5.11 30.65
N LEU A 442 2.66 -4.90 29.59
CA LEU A 442 1.46 -5.70 29.33
C LEU A 442 1.80 -7.19 29.14
N ARG A 443 2.84 -7.50 28.37
CA ARG A 443 3.28 -8.89 28.11
C ARG A 443 3.77 -9.61 29.37
N LEU A 444 4.55 -8.91 30.20
CA LEU A 444 5.01 -9.44 31.49
C LEU A 444 3.83 -9.69 32.44
N ASN A 445 2.86 -8.77 32.49
CA ASN A 445 1.65 -8.94 33.26
C ASN A 445 0.87 -10.19 32.82
N ASN A 446 0.66 -10.36 31.51
CA ASN A 446 -0.07 -11.50 30.97
C ASN A 446 0.62 -12.83 31.30
N LEU A 447 1.96 -12.90 31.16
CA LEU A 447 2.72 -14.08 31.56
C LEU A 447 2.56 -14.38 33.06
N ALA A 448 2.66 -13.37 33.92
CA ALA A 448 2.57 -13.56 35.35
C ALA A 448 1.20 -14.06 35.81
N VAL A 449 0.12 -13.53 35.21
CA VAL A 449 -1.26 -13.99 35.44
C VAL A 449 -1.44 -15.42 34.93
N GLY A 450 -1.00 -15.72 33.71
CA GLY A 450 -1.10 -17.08 33.16
C GLY A 450 -0.36 -18.14 34.00
N LEU A 451 0.80 -17.79 34.57
CA LEU A 451 1.53 -18.67 35.48
C LEU A 451 0.78 -18.92 36.80
N ILE A 452 0.00 -17.95 37.29
CA ILE A 452 -0.88 -18.14 38.45
C ILE A 452 -2.01 -19.09 38.07
N ASP A 453 -2.67 -18.86 36.93
CA ASP A 453 -3.73 -19.76 36.45
C ASP A 453 -3.21 -21.21 36.33
N LEU A 454 -1.97 -21.41 35.83
CA LEU A 454 -1.39 -22.76 35.70
C LEU A 454 -1.02 -23.38 37.05
N TYR A 455 -0.57 -22.55 38.00
CA TYR A 455 -0.35 -23.00 39.38
C TYR A 455 -1.66 -23.46 40.04
N GLU A 456 -2.76 -22.72 39.87
CA GLU A 456 -4.07 -23.09 40.42
C GLU A 456 -4.55 -24.45 39.91
N VAL A 457 -4.21 -24.81 38.68
CA VAL A 457 -4.58 -26.08 38.06
C VAL A 457 -3.62 -27.23 38.40
N GLU A 458 -2.31 -27.02 38.29
CA GLU A 458 -1.32 -28.10 38.45
C GLU A 458 -0.74 -28.21 39.87
N SER A 459 -0.96 -27.20 40.72
CA SER A 459 -0.41 -27.10 42.08
C SER A 459 1.13 -27.25 42.17
N ASP A 460 1.85 -27.01 41.09
CA ASP A 460 3.32 -27.07 41.05
C ASP A 460 3.93 -25.70 41.45
N PRO A 461 4.62 -25.61 42.60
CA PRO A 461 5.15 -24.35 43.13
C PRO A 461 6.08 -23.59 42.18
N LYS A 462 6.72 -24.28 41.23
CA LYS A 462 7.66 -23.64 40.29
C LYS A 462 7.01 -22.52 39.48
N TYR A 463 5.71 -22.65 39.16
CA TYR A 463 4.97 -21.65 38.39
C TYR A 463 4.67 -20.40 39.21
N LEU A 464 4.35 -20.57 40.51
CA LEU A 464 4.17 -19.47 41.44
C LEU A 464 5.50 -18.70 41.65
N ASP A 465 6.60 -19.43 41.83
CA ASP A 465 7.95 -18.86 41.94
C ASP A 465 8.36 -18.06 40.70
N GLU A 466 8.07 -18.60 39.51
CA GLU A 466 8.31 -17.91 38.24
C GLU A 466 7.44 -16.65 38.13
N SER A 467 6.14 -16.75 38.44
CA SER A 467 5.22 -15.60 38.43
C SER A 467 5.74 -14.47 39.34
N GLN A 468 6.18 -14.81 40.56
CA GLN A 468 6.75 -13.83 41.49
C GLN A 468 8.01 -13.15 40.93
N LYS A 469 8.89 -13.90 40.24
CA LYS A 469 10.07 -13.33 39.56
C LYS A 469 9.65 -12.36 38.44
N ILE A 470 8.63 -12.70 37.66
CA ILE A 470 8.09 -11.85 36.60
C ILE A 470 7.44 -10.59 37.18
N TRP A 471 6.63 -10.68 38.24
CA TRP A 471 6.09 -9.52 38.95
C TRP A 471 7.17 -8.60 39.52
N ASN A 472 8.25 -9.16 40.07
CA ASN A 472 9.41 -8.39 40.51
C ASN A 472 10.13 -7.69 39.35
N ARG A 473 10.22 -8.31 38.17
CA ARG A 473 10.71 -7.65 36.94
C ARG A 473 9.77 -6.51 36.54
N LEU A 474 8.46 -6.76 36.47
CA LEU A 474 7.45 -5.76 36.13
C LEU A 474 7.54 -4.52 37.04
N LYS A 475 7.65 -4.72 38.36
CA LYS A 475 7.80 -3.64 39.34
C LYS A 475 9.06 -2.80 39.09
N ARG A 476 10.18 -3.43 38.73
CA ARG A 476 11.43 -2.73 38.36
C ARG A 476 11.28 -1.93 37.08
N GLU A 477 10.64 -2.48 36.05
CA GLU A 477 10.40 -1.76 34.79
C GLU A 477 9.47 -0.56 34.98
N LEU A 478 8.39 -0.72 35.77
CA LEU A 478 7.46 0.37 36.10
C LEU A 478 8.13 1.49 36.92
N TRP A 479 8.96 1.13 37.90
CA TRP A 479 9.73 2.10 38.70
C TRP A 479 10.70 2.89 37.82
N THR A 480 11.42 2.20 36.94
CA THR A 480 12.37 2.83 36.02
C THR A 480 11.67 3.82 35.08
N ARG A 481 10.51 3.45 34.53
CA ARG A 481 9.70 4.34 33.67
C ARG A 481 9.20 5.60 34.40
N LYS A 482 8.86 5.51 35.69
CA LYS A 482 8.43 6.69 36.48
C LYS A 482 9.57 7.68 36.66
N ASN A 483 10.79 7.20 36.97
CA ASN A 483 11.95 8.07 37.21
C ASN A 483 12.56 8.69 35.94
N TYR A 484 12.24 8.19 34.74
CA TYR A 484 12.66 8.82 33.47
C TYR A 484 11.65 9.83 32.92
N LYS A 485 10.43 9.91 33.49
CA LYS A 485 9.44 10.92 33.12
C LYS A 485 9.52 12.20 33.96
N SER A 486 10.24 12.16 35.09
CA SER A 486 10.68 13.34 35.86
C SER A 486 12.01 13.83 35.32
#